data_AF-A0A537KIQ2-F1
#
_entry.id   AF-A0A537KIQ2-F1
#
_cell.length_a   1.000
_cell.length_b   1.000
_cell.length_c   1.000
_cell.angle_alpha   90.00
_cell.angle_beta   90.00
_cell.angle_gamma   90.00
#
_symmetry.space_group_name_H-M   'P 1'
#
loop_
_entity.id
_entity.type
_entity.pdbx_description
1 polymer ?
#
loop_
_entity_poly.entity_id
_entity_poly.type
_entity_poly.pdbx_seq_one_letter_code
_entity_poly.pdbx_strand_id
1 'polypeptide(L)'
;MGLAGIDLLYRDDWERVRDLGLVCSMGYPSPADRRDFIATGFNDPANHPMLLRELEGAIPAAARAGVPNVIAMFGNRRGRSDAAAIDACVAGLNRIKALAEEQGVTVCLELLNSKVDHADFQGDRTTFGVQVMQAVSSPRVKLLYDIYHMQIMEGDVIRTVRAHLGHIAHFHTGGVPGRHELDDTQE
;
A
#
# COMPACT_ATOMS: atom_id res chain seq x y z
N MET A 1 -6.04 22.14 -12.64
CA MET A 1 -6.62 20.90 -12.09
C MET A 1 -6.91 20.98 -10.59
N GLY A 2 -6.32 21.91 -9.82
CA GLY A 2 -6.69 22.10 -8.41
C GLY A 2 -6.23 20.99 -7.46
N LEU A 3 -5.28 20.16 -7.90
CA LEU A 3 -4.70 19.08 -7.11
C LEU A 3 -3.82 19.66 -6.00
N ALA A 4 -3.89 19.07 -4.81
CA ALA A 4 -3.01 19.38 -3.69
C ALA A 4 -1.84 18.38 -3.56
N GLY A 5 -1.95 17.22 -4.22
CA GLY A 5 -0.92 16.20 -4.18
C GLY A 5 -1.02 15.20 -5.33
N ILE A 6 0.02 14.40 -5.45
CA ILE A 6 0.20 13.34 -6.45
C ILE A 6 0.72 12.11 -5.73
N ASP A 7 0.19 10.95 -6.09
CA ASP A 7 0.65 9.66 -5.58
C ASP A 7 1.61 8.96 -6.55
N LEU A 8 2.31 7.97 -6.01
CA LEU A 8 3.14 7.01 -6.74
C LEU A 8 4.28 7.67 -7.53
N LEU A 9 4.96 8.62 -6.89
CA LEU A 9 6.17 9.23 -7.43
C LEU A 9 7.43 8.53 -6.91
N TYR A 10 8.49 8.57 -7.71
CA TYR A 10 9.83 8.14 -7.30
C TYR A 10 10.58 9.27 -6.62
N ARG A 11 11.67 8.91 -5.92
CA ARG A 11 12.42 9.84 -5.04
C ARG A 11 12.88 11.11 -5.74
N ASP A 12 13.29 11.00 -7.00
CA ASP A 12 13.78 12.12 -7.79
C ASP A 12 12.70 13.19 -8.04
N ASP A 13 11.42 12.81 -7.98
CA ASP A 13 10.29 13.69 -8.21
C ASP A 13 9.71 14.29 -6.92
N TRP A 14 10.04 13.74 -5.74
CA TRP A 14 9.42 14.16 -4.47
C TRP A 14 9.69 15.62 -4.13
N GLU A 15 10.94 16.07 -4.27
CA GLU A 15 11.29 17.48 -4.06
C GLU A 15 10.74 18.36 -5.18
N ARG A 16 10.71 17.85 -6.41
CA ARG A 16 10.25 18.59 -7.57
C ARG A 16 8.79 18.99 -7.46
N VAL A 17 7.92 18.09 -7.01
CA VAL A 17 6.49 18.41 -6.83
C VAL A 17 6.26 19.36 -5.66
N ARG A 18 7.08 19.27 -4.62
CA ARG A 18 7.05 20.21 -3.49
C ARG A 18 7.36 21.64 -3.93
N ASP A 19 8.36 21.83 -4.79
CA ASP A 19 8.70 23.14 -5.34
C ASP A 19 7.58 23.74 -6.19
N LEU A 20 6.66 22.90 -6.70
CA LEU A 20 5.46 23.30 -7.43
C LEU A 20 4.24 23.51 -6.51
N GLY A 21 4.42 23.41 -5.18
CA GLY A 21 3.35 23.56 -4.19
C GLY A 21 2.45 22.33 -4.03
N LEU A 22 2.89 21.16 -4.50
CA LEU A 22 2.18 19.88 -4.37
C LEU A 22 2.85 18.99 -3.32
N VAL A 23 2.09 18.05 -2.77
CA VAL A 23 2.64 16.99 -1.90
C VAL A 23 2.72 15.69 -2.69
N CYS A 24 3.85 14.99 -2.64
CA CYS A 24 3.85 13.57 -2.95
C CYS A 24 3.18 12.85 -1.77
N SER A 25 1.91 12.47 -1.90
CA SER A 25 1.14 11.88 -0.80
C SER A 25 1.40 10.39 -0.60
N MET A 26 1.98 9.72 -1.59
CA MET A 26 2.43 8.33 -1.54
C MET A 26 3.66 8.16 -2.44
N GLY A 27 4.78 7.74 -1.88
CA GLY A 27 6.02 7.51 -2.64
C GLY A 27 6.31 6.03 -2.90
N TYR A 28 6.95 5.71 -4.02
CA TYR A 28 7.55 4.39 -4.22
C TYR A 28 8.79 4.21 -3.34
N PRO A 29 8.94 3.04 -2.66
CA PRO A 29 10.12 2.79 -1.85
C PRO A 29 11.34 2.42 -2.71
N SER A 30 11.11 1.82 -3.87
CA SER A 30 12.17 1.39 -4.78
C SER A 30 12.80 2.59 -5.50
N PRO A 31 14.12 2.60 -5.72
CA PRO A 31 14.79 3.65 -6.47
C PRO A 31 14.51 3.59 -7.99
N ALA A 32 13.93 2.50 -8.48
CA ALA A 32 13.61 2.32 -9.89
C ALA A 32 12.29 1.56 -10.07
N ASP A 33 11.73 1.66 -11.27
CA ASP A 33 10.55 0.87 -11.64
C ASP A 33 10.87 -0.64 -11.60
N ARG A 34 10.04 -1.39 -10.88
CA ARG A 34 10.10 -2.84 -10.78
C ARG A 34 8.88 -3.43 -11.46
N ARG A 35 9.11 -4.16 -12.56
CA ARG A 35 8.03 -4.87 -13.28
C ARG A 35 7.25 -5.87 -12.41
N ASP A 36 7.88 -6.38 -11.36
CA ASP A 36 7.30 -7.36 -10.44
C ASP A 36 6.82 -6.74 -9.11
N PHE A 37 6.72 -5.41 -9.02
CA PHE A 37 6.44 -4.69 -7.77
C PHE A 37 5.22 -5.25 -7.02
N ILE A 38 4.12 -5.47 -7.73
CA ILE A 38 2.87 -6.02 -7.17
C ILE A 38 3.03 -7.50 -6.78
N ALA A 39 3.69 -8.30 -7.62
CA ALA A 39 3.80 -9.74 -7.40
C ALA A 39 4.79 -10.12 -6.28
N THR A 40 5.70 -9.21 -5.92
CA THR A 40 6.81 -9.43 -4.99
C THR A 40 6.63 -8.58 -3.74
N GLY A 41 6.02 -9.18 -2.70
CA GLY A 41 5.67 -8.48 -1.46
C GLY A 41 6.04 -9.24 -0.17
N PHE A 42 5.53 -8.72 0.95
CA PHE A 42 5.85 -9.16 2.31
C PHE A 42 5.29 -10.55 2.68
N ASN A 43 4.38 -11.10 1.89
CA ASN A 43 3.82 -12.44 2.10
C ASN A 43 4.84 -13.57 1.87
N ASP A 44 5.98 -13.27 1.26
CA ASP A 44 7.08 -14.21 1.04
C ASP A 44 8.35 -13.75 1.77
N PRO A 45 8.83 -14.51 2.77
CA PRO A 45 10.07 -14.21 3.48
C PRO A 45 11.30 -14.06 2.58
N ALA A 46 11.32 -14.72 1.42
CA ALA A 46 12.42 -14.59 0.46
C ALA A 46 12.57 -13.15 -0.08
N ASN A 47 11.49 -12.37 -0.09
CA ASN A 47 11.50 -10.99 -0.57
C ASN A 47 11.95 -9.98 0.49
N HIS A 48 11.86 -10.34 1.78
CA HIS A 48 12.09 -9.41 2.89
C HIS A 48 13.44 -8.69 2.82
N PRO A 49 14.59 -9.34 2.53
CA PRO A 49 15.86 -8.64 2.47
C PRO A 49 15.89 -7.50 1.44
N MET A 50 15.20 -7.67 0.30
CA MET A 50 15.10 -6.64 -0.72
C MET A 50 14.14 -5.53 -0.28
N LEU A 51 12.93 -5.89 0.15
CA LEU A 51 11.90 -4.93 0.57
C LEU A 51 12.36 -4.06 1.74
N LEU A 52 13.05 -4.66 2.71
CA LEU A 52 13.59 -3.93 3.86
C LEU A 52 14.66 -2.93 3.43
N ARG A 53 15.59 -3.31 2.54
CA ARG A 53 16.59 -2.35 2.01
C ARG A 53 15.94 -1.17 1.28
N GLU A 54 14.89 -1.43 0.50
CA GLU A 54 14.15 -0.36 -0.18
C GLU A 54 13.54 0.61 0.84
N LEU A 55 12.84 0.08 1.85
CA LEU A 55 12.18 0.89 2.89
C LEU A 55 13.16 1.59 3.83
N GLU A 56 14.24 0.94 4.24
CA GLU A 56 15.32 1.53 5.06
C GLU A 56 15.93 2.75 4.38
N GLY A 57 16.04 2.74 3.05
CA GLY A 57 16.45 3.91 2.29
C GLY A 57 15.32 4.92 2.07
N ALA A 58 14.09 4.46 1.85
CA ALA A 58 12.97 5.31 1.44
C ALA A 58 12.40 6.12 2.58
N ILE A 59 12.23 5.51 3.76
CA ILE A 59 11.54 6.12 4.90
C ILE A 59 12.26 7.41 5.37
N PRO A 60 13.59 7.43 5.60
CA PRO A 60 14.27 8.67 5.96
C PRO A 60 14.27 9.71 4.84
N ALA A 61 14.31 9.27 3.58
CA ALA A 61 14.23 10.17 2.43
C ALA A 61 12.84 10.82 2.31
N ALA A 62 11.79 10.03 2.53
CA ALA A 62 10.41 10.47 2.53
C ALA A 62 10.18 11.51 3.64
N ALA A 63 10.68 11.24 4.85
CA ALA A 63 10.61 12.19 5.96
C ALA A 63 11.26 13.55 5.62
N ARG A 64 12.46 13.55 5.02
CA ARG A 64 13.14 14.79 4.59
C ARG A 64 12.41 15.53 3.48
N ALA A 65 11.79 14.80 2.56
CA ALA A 65 11.05 15.37 1.44
C ALA A 65 9.63 15.82 1.83
N GLY A 66 9.13 15.45 3.01
CA GLY A 66 7.76 15.71 3.44
C GLY A 66 6.73 14.75 2.83
N VAL A 67 7.16 13.56 2.42
CA VAL A 67 6.30 12.50 1.89
C VAL A 67 5.78 11.65 3.05
N PRO A 68 4.46 11.66 3.31
CA PRO A 68 3.91 11.06 4.54
C PRO A 68 3.79 9.54 4.47
N ASN A 69 3.70 8.97 3.25
CA ASN A 69 3.44 7.55 3.04
C ASN A 69 4.39 6.94 2.00
N VAL A 70 4.79 5.70 2.22
CA VAL A 70 5.48 4.87 1.22
C VAL A 70 4.68 3.58 0.99
N ILE A 71 4.53 3.20 -0.27
CA ILE A 71 3.72 2.04 -0.64
C ILE A 71 4.50 0.73 -0.52
N ALA A 72 3.86 -0.34 -0.09
CA ALA A 72 4.37 -1.70 -0.08
C ALA A 72 3.29 -2.69 -0.53
N MET A 73 3.71 -3.92 -0.88
CA MET A 73 2.81 -4.94 -1.42
C MET A 73 2.75 -6.17 -0.52
N PHE A 74 1.60 -6.83 -0.51
CA PHE A 74 1.47 -8.17 0.05
C PHE A 74 2.17 -9.19 -0.84
N GLY A 75 1.91 -9.18 -2.14
CA GLY A 75 2.52 -10.10 -3.11
C GLY A 75 1.58 -11.19 -3.61
N ASN A 76 2.06 -11.99 -4.58
CA ASN A 76 1.31 -13.12 -5.11
C ASN A 76 1.36 -14.33 -4.17
N ARG A 77 0.27 -15.07 -4.09
CA ARG A 77 0.08 -16.21 -3.20
C ARG A 77 1.06 -17.34 -3.52
N ARG A 78 1.26 -17.68 -4.81
CA ARG A 78 2.15 -18.76 -5.26
C ARG A 78 1.96 -20.07 -4.45
N GLY A 79 0.71 -20.39 -4.16
CA GLY A 79 0.31 -21.58 -3.37
C GLY A 79 0.43 -21.44 -1.85
N ARG A 80 0.85 -20.30 -1.31
CA ARG A 80 0.94 -20.06 0.14
C ARG A 80 -0.46 -19.90 0.76
N SER A 81 -0.64 -20.43 1.98
CA SER A 81 -1.86 -20.21 2.75
C SER A 81 -1.91 -18.79 3.32
N ASP A 82 -3.11 -18.31 3.65
CA ASP A 82 -3.25 -16.97 4.25
C ASP A 82 -2.59 -16.89 5.62
N ALA A 83 -2.70 -17.95 6.45
CA ALA A 83 -2.02 -18.00 7.74
C ALA A 83 -0.49 -17.83 7.59
N ALA A 84 0.14 -18.59 6.70
CA ALA A 84 1.58 -18.51 6.49
C ALA A 84 2.02 -17.16 5.90
N ALA A 85 1.17 -16.55 5.06
CA ALA A 85 1.42 -15.24 4.50
C ALA A 85 1.26 -14.11 5.52
N ILE A 86 0.27 -14.20 6.42
CA ILE A 86 0.10 -13.26 7.52
C ILE A 86 1.32 -13.32 8.44
N ASP A 87 1.75 -14.51 8.83
CA ASP A 87 2.96 -14.69 9.66
C ASP A 87 4.20 -14.10 8.99
N ALA A 88 4.37 -14.33 7.68
CA ALA A 88 5.46 -13.74 6.90
C ALA A 88 5.37 -12.21 6.86
N CYS A 89 4.20 -11.64 6.58
CA CYS A 89 4.01 -10.19 6.56
C CYS A 89 4.35 -9.58 7.92
N VAL A 90 3.83 -10.15 9.00
CA VAL A 90 4.07 -9.70 10.38
C VAL A 90 5.55 -9.74 10.73
N ALA A 91 6.25 -10.84 10.39
CA ALA A 91 7.67 -10.98 10.63
C ALA A 91 8.49 -9.91 9.88
N GLY A 92 8.19 -9.65 8.60
CA GLY A 92 8.89 -8.65 7.81
C GLY A 92 8.59 -7.21 8.27
N LEU A 93 7.32 -6.88 8.47
CA LEU A 93 6.88 -5.52 8.82
C LEU A 93 7.31 -5.12 10.24
N ASN A 94 7.37 -6.08 11.19
CA ASN A 94 7.91 -5.81 12.53
C ASN A 94 9.38 -5.38 12.51
N ARG A 95 10.15 -5.71 11.46
CA ARG A 95 11.54 -5.29 11.33
C ARG A 95 11.70 -3.85 10.88
N ILE A 96 10.66 -3.24 10.28
CA ILE A 96 10.72 -1.87 9.74
C ILE A 96 9.84 -0.88 10.49
N LYS A 97 8.83 -1.35 11.25
CA LYS A 97 7.84 -0.46 11.90
C LYS A 97 8.47 0.59 12.83
N ALA A 98 9.53 0.25 13.56
CA ALA A 98 10.18 1.19 14.47
C ALA A 98 10.79 2.39 13.72
N LEU A 99 11.39 2.14 12.55
CA LEU A 99 11.92 3.22 11.70
C LEU A 99 10.79 4.09 11.14
N ALA A 100 9.70 3.47 10.70
CA ALA A 100 8.51 4.18 10.23
C ALA A 100 7.91 5.08 11.33
N GLU A 101 7.80 4.56 12.55
CA GLU A 101 7.37 5.29 13.75
C GLU A 101 8.29 6.47 14.10
N GLU A 102 9.60 6.24 14.16
CA GLU A 102 10.60 7.25 14.47
C GLU A 102 10.60 8.40 13.46
N GLN A 103 10.51 8.07 12.17
CA GLN A 103 10.56 9.04 11.07
C GLN A 103 9.19 9.67 10.77
N GLY A 104 8.12 9.17 11.40
CA GLY A 104 6.75 9.68 11.20
C GLY A 104 6.17 9.39 9.81
N VAL A 105 6.72 8.42 9.07
CA VAL A 105 6.28 8.01 7.72
C VAL A 105 5.49 6.71 7.84
N THR A 106 4.37 6.59 7.12
CA THR A 106 3.54 5.37 7.14
C THR A 106 3.93 4.43 6.00
N VAL A 107 4.15 3.16 6.31
CA VAL A 107 4.22 2.08 5.31
C VAL A 107 2.80 1.60 5.02
N CYS A 108 2.34 1.82 3.79
CA CYS A 108 0.98 1.51 3.36
C CYS A 108 0.96 0.26 2.49
N LEU A 109 0.33 -0.82 2.96
CA LEU A 109 0.15 -2.05 2.18
C LEU A 109 -1.15 -2.00 1.41
N GLU A 110 -1.06 -2.13 0.09
CA GLU A 110 -2.22 -2.01 -0.79
C GLU A 110 -3.02 -3.30 -0.91
N LEU A 111 -4.34 -3.17 -0.83
CA LEU A 111 -5.30 -4.21 -1.17
C LEU A 111 -5.67 -4.09 -2.66
N LEU A 112 -5.58 -5.21 -3.40
CA LEU A 112 -5.84 -5.26 -4.84
C LEU A 112 -6.86 -6.34 -5.17
N ASN A 113 -7.48 -6.31 -6.36
CA ASN A 113 -8.39 -7.39 -6.77
C ASN A 113 -7.63 -8.52 -7.47
N SER A 114 -7.92 -9.76 -7.06
CA SER A 114 -7.42 -10.97 -7.74
C SER A 114 -8.35 -11.50 -8.83
N LYS A 115 -9.57 -10.96 -8.88
CA LYS A 115 -10.65 -11.39 -9.78
C LYS A 115 -10.47 -10.91 -11.22
N VAL A 116 -9.94 -9.70 -11.42
CA VAL A 116 -9.88 -9.04 -12.73
C VAL A 116 -8.44 -8.65 -13.10
N ASP A 117 -7.74 -7.93 -12.22
CA ASP A 117 -6.51 -7.24 -12.58
C ASP A 117 -5.24 -7.98 -12.15
N HIS A 118 -5.24 -8.57 -10.94
CA HIS A 118 -4.04 -9.12 -10.32
C HIS A 118 -4.25 -10.56 -9.90
N ALA A 119 -4.43 -11.45 -10.89
CA ALA A 119 -4.56 -12.88 -10.64
C ALA A 119 -3.45 -13.39 -9.70
N ASP A 120 -3.84 -14.20 -8.71
CA ASP A 120 -2.99 -14.75 -7.65
C ASP A 120 -2.53 -13.74 -6.57
N PHE A 121 -2.91 -12.46 -6.60
CA PHE A 121 -2.57 -11.52 -5.52
C PHE A 121 -3.20 -11.95 -4.19
N GLN A 122 -2.42 -11.96 -3.11
CA GLN A 122 -2.87 -12.53 -1.84
C GLN A 122 -3.54 -11.51 -0.91
N GLY A 123 -3.19 -10.23 -1.02
CA GLY A 123 -3.84 -9.14 -0.29
C GLY A 123 -5.16 -8.72 -0.92
N ASP A 124 -6.04 -9.68 -1.24
CA ASP A 124 -7.22 -9.46 -2.07
C ASP A 124 -8.54 -9.39 -1.29
N ARG A 125 -8.44 -9.39 0.04
CA ARG A 125 -9.55 -9.23 1.00
C ARG A 125 -9.17 -8.28 2.12
N THR A 126 -10.11 -7.45 2.55
CA THR A 126 -9.93 -6.51 3.67
C THR A 126 -9.54 -7.24 4.95
N THR A 127 -10.17 -8.38 5.23
CA THR A 127 -9.94 -9.17 6.46
C THR A 127 -8.51 -9.67 6.56
N PHE A 128 -7.90 -10.10 5.45
CA PHE A 128 -6.50 -10.51 5.39
C PHE A 128 -5.58 -9.34 5.77
N GLY A 129 -5.77 -8.17 5.15
CA GLY A 129 -4.98 -6.98 5.45
C GLY A 129 -5.12 -6.52 6.90
N VAL A 130 -6.35 -6.50 7.43
CA VAL A 130 -6.65 -6.10 8.81
C VAL A 130 -5.98 -7.03 9.82
N GLN A 131 -5.98 -8.35 9.58
CA GLN A 131 -5.28 -9.31 10.45
C GLN A 131 -3.77 -9.01 10.53
N VAL A 132 -3.14 -8.68 9.39
CA VAL A 132 -1.74 -8.25 9.39
C VAL A 132 -1.55 -6.96 10.19
N MET A 133 -2.40 -5.94 9.98
CA MET A 133 -2.27 -4.66 10.69
C MET A 133 -2.44 -4.82 12.20
N GLN A 134 -3.39 -5.64 12.64
CA GLN A 134 -3.63 -5.94 14.05
C GLN A 134 -2.42 -6.65 14.68
N ALA A 135 -1.84 -7.64 13.99
CA ALA A 135 -0.69 -8.38 14.49
C ALA A 135 0.62 -7.57 14.48
N VAL A 136 0.82 -6.68 13.50
CA VAL A 136 1.97 -5.74 13.49
C VAL A 136 1.82 -4.70 14.60
N SER A 137 0.59 -4.26 14.88
CA SER A 137 0.25 -3.33 15.96
C SER A 137 1.11 -2.05 15.92
N SER A 138 1.19 -1.40 14.76
CA SER A 138 1.91 -0.14 14.57
C SER A 138 0.97 0.98 14.13
N PRO A 139 1.15 2.22 14.62
CA PRO A 139 0.46 3.37 14.04
C PRO A 139 0.99 3.74 12.65
N ARG A 140 2.18 3.25 12.24
CA ARG A 140 2.85 3.58 10.97
C ARG A 140 2.96 2.40 10.00
N VAL A 141 2.25 1.31 10.24
CA VAL A 141 2.02 0.25 9.25
C VAL A 141 0.53 0.11 9.09
N LYS A 142 0.00 0.45 7.91
CA LYS A 142 -1.42 0.62 7.64
C LYS A 142 -1.78 0.11 6.25
N LEU A 143 -3.06 0.03 5.96
CA LEU A 143 -3.56 -0.32 4.63
C LEU A 143 -3.67 0.93 3.75
N LEU A 144 -3.31 0.76 2.48
CA LEU A 144 -3.86 1.54 1.38
C LEU A 144 -5.11 0.77 0.91
N TYR A 145 -6.27 1.39 1.09
CA TYR A 145 -7.56 0.80 0.70
C TYR A 145 -7.96 1.36 -0.66
N ASP A 146 -7.67 0.62 -1.73
CA ASP A 146 -8.18 0.96 -3.06
C ASP A 146 -9.65 0.51 -3.16
N ILE A 147 -10.55 1.49 -3.27
CA ILE A 147 -11.99 1.29 -3.30
C ILE A 147 -12.42 0.54 -4.56
N TYR A 148 -11.80 0.81 -5.71
CA TYR A 148 -12.10 0.13 -6.97
C TYR A 148 -11.82 -1.37 -6.84
N HIS A 149 -10.64 -1.71 -6.31
CA HIS A 149 -10.25 -3.11 -6.10
C HIS A 149 -11.18 -3.82 -5.10
N MET A 150 -11.53 -3.16 -4.00
CA MET A 150 -12.37 -3.77 -2.97
C MET A 150 -13.85 -3.83 -3.35
N GLN A 151 -14.36 -2.91 -4.18
CA GLN A 151 -15.70 -3.01 -4.75
C GLN A 151 -15.81 -4.25 -5.66
N ILE A 152 -14.80 -4.56 -6.46
CA ILE A 152 -14.76 -5.76 -7.31
C ILE A 152 -14.73 -7.07 -6.49
N MET A 153 -14.00 -7.07 -5.38
CA MET A 153 -13.77 -8.26 -4.56
C MET A 153 -14.89 -8.52 -3.55
N GLU A 154 -15.37 -7.48 -2.89
CA GLU A 154 -16.19 -7.58 -1.68
C GLU A 154 -17.54 -6.88 -1.82
N GLY A 155 -17.62 -5.80 -2.61
CA GLY A 155 -18.73 -4.87 -2.56
C GLY A 155 -18.86 -4.23 -1.16
N ASP A 156 -20.01 -3.61 -0.88
CA ASP A 156 -20.37 -3.10 0.45
C ASP A 156 -19.30 -2.23 1.15
N VAL A 157 -18.50 -1.52 0.34
CA VAL A 157 -17.23 -0.91 0.77
C VAL A 157 -17.40 0.11 1.88
N ILE A 158 -18.53 0.84 1.93
CA ILE A 158 -18.79 1.84 2.96
C ILE A 158 -18.85 1.20 4.36
N ARG A 159 -19.53 0.06 4.50
CA ARG A 159 -19.63 -0.64 5.80
C ARG A 159 -18.26 -1.21 6.19
N THR A 160 -17.56 -1.81 5.25
CA THR A 160 -16.21 -2.36 5.45
C THR A 160 -15.21 -1.28 5.88
N VAL A 161 -15.16 -0.14 5.18
CA VAL A 161 -14.29 0.99 5.53
C VAL A 161 -14.61 1.53 6.91
N ARG A 162 -15.90 1.72 7.25
CA ARG A 162 -16.29 2.19 8.59
C ARG A 162 -15.86 1.24 9.70
N ALA A 163 -15.95 -0.06 9.48
CA ALA A 163 -15.56 -1.07 10.46
C ALA A 163 -14.03 -1.12 10.69
N HIS A 164 -13.23 -0.75 9.68
CA HIS A 164 -11.78 -0.93 9.68
C HIS A 164 -10.96 0.36 9.52
N LEU A 165 -11.59 1.53 9.64
CA LEU A 165 -10.97 2.84 9.38
C LEU A 165 -9.68 3.05 10.19
N GLY A 166 -9.61 2.54 11.42
CA GLY A 166 -8.40 2.64 12.26
C GLY A 166 -7.16 1.91 11.71
N HIS A 167 -7.32 1.04 10.72
CA HIS A 167 -6.24 0.30 10.06
C HIS A 167 -5.89 0.85 8.67
N ILE A 168 -6.62 1.85 8.16
CA ILE A 168 -6.44 2.42 6.83
C ILE A 168 -5.76 3.79 6.98
N ALA A 169 -4.73 4.06 6.17
CA ALA A 169 -4.05 5.35 6.14
C ALA A 169 -4.31 6.15 4.87
N HIS A 170 -4.64 5.47 3.77
CA HIS A 170 -4.75 6.09 2.46
C HIS A 170 -5.81 5.38 1.62
N PHE A 171 -6.43 6.12 0.70
CA PHE A 171 -7.42 5.58 -0.22
C PHE A 171 -6.98 5.86 -1.66
N HIS A 172 -7.09 4.84 -2.51
CA HIS A 172 -7.15 5.00 -3.95
C HIS A 172 -8.56 4.68 -4.44
N THR A 173 -8.89 5.11 -5.65
CA THR A 173 -10.19 4.82 -6.26
C THR A 173 -10.12 4.97 -7.78
N GLY A 174 -11.12 4.41 -8.45
CA GLY A 174 -11.40 4.51 -9.87
C GLY A 174 -12.82 4.00 -10.13
N GLY A 175 -13.41 4.32 -11.28
CA GLY A 175 -14.77 3.88 -11.60
C GLY A 175 -14.84 2.36 -11.79
N VAL A 176 -15.86 1.71 -11.24
CA VAL A 176 -16.11 0.28 -11.45
C VAL A 176 -17.20 0.12 -12.52
N PRO A 177 -17.04 -0.77 -13.52
CA PRO A 177 -15.97 -1.77 -13.65
C PRO A 177 -14.78 -1.36 -14.54
N GLY A 178 -14.79 -0.18 -15.18
CA GLY A 178 -13.87 0.16 -16.27
C GLY A 178 -12.51 0.70 -15.85
N ARG A 179 -12.35 1.08 -14.57
CA ARG A 179 -11.18 1.80 -14.04
C ARG A 179 -10.92 3.13 -14.77
N HIS A 180 -12.00 3.78 -15.21
CA HIS A 180 -11.95 5.13 -15.80
C HIS A 180 -12.32 6.19 -14.76
N GLU A 181 -12.48 7.43 -15.21
CA GLU A 181 -12.92 8.56 -14.40
C GLU A 181 -14.23 8.24 -13.64
N LEU A 182 -14.34 8.79 -12.44
CA LEU A 182 -15.56 8.71 -11.64
C LEU A 182 -16.60 9.66 -12.25
N ASP A 183 -17.60 9.09 -12.91
CA ASP A 183 -18.73 9.79 -13.49
C ASP A 183 -20.03 9.01 -13.27
N ASP A 184 -21.14 9.48 -13.83
CA ASP A 184 -22.47 8.85 -13.64
C ASP A 184 -22.64 7.51 -14.37
N THR A 185 -21.60 7.02 -15.07
CA THR A 185 -21.65 5.77 -15.85
C THR A 185 -20.99 4.59 -15.17
N GLN A 186 -20.33 4.82 -14.03
CA GLN A 186 -19.62 3.81 -13.24
C GLN A 186 -20.00 3.91 -11.76
N GLU A 187 -19.94 2.77 -11.05
CA GLU A 187 -20.02 2.74 -9.58
C GLU A 187 -18.75 3.34 -8.96
#